data_AF-A0A1S0U2E1-F1
#
_entry.id   AF-A0A1S0U2E1-F1
#
_cell.length_a   1.000
_cell.length_b   1.000
_cell.length_c   1.000
_cell.angle_alpha   90.00
_cell.angle_beta   90.00
_cell.angle_gamma   90.00
#
_symmetry.space_group_name_H-M   'P 1'
#
loop_
_entity.id
_entity.type
_entity.pdbx_description
1 polymer ?
#
loop_
_entity_poly.entity_id
_entity_poly.type
_entity_poly.pdbx_seq_one_letter_code
_entity_poly.pdbx_strand_id
1 'polypeptide(L)'
;MFYRTEKTKLLQLLCLITTVLATIFLWGQMLRFEDGKTFIGSVASCSQTIGSLAYLFLIHRAIKQKVIDFIPFGSVALAWVLGVHTVIYSIGIRNIHLLIANGTFMVLDGLLLLMFFIYPTKAPKTKLNNSFPSTSI
;
A
#
# COMPACT_ATOMS: atom_id res chain seq x y z
N MET A 1 -5.57 1.30 29.44
CA MET A 1 -6.14 -0.04 29.16
C MET A 1 -6.67 -0.19 27.73
N PHE A 2 -7.37 0.83 27.17
CA PHE A 2 -7.95 0.81 25.81
C PHE A 2 -6.96 0.45 24.67
N TYR A 3 -5.72 0.98 24.73
CA TYR A 3 -4.66 0.70 23.74
C TYR A 3 -4.20 -0.77 23.71
N ARG A 4 -4.31 -1.50 24.82
CA ARG A 4 -3.91 -2.92 24.90
C ARG A 4 -4.96 -3.83 24.26
N THR A 5 -6.24 -3.49 24.40
CA THR A 5 -7.36 -4.27 23.85
C THR A 5 -7.40 -4.21 22.32
N GLU A 6 -7.13 -3.04 21.73
CA GLU A 6 -7.07 -2.85 20.28
C GLU A 6 -5.89 -3.61 19.65
N LYS A 7 -4.73 -3.66 20.33
CA LYS A 7 -3.60 -4.50 19.88
C LYS A 7 -3.93 -5.97 19.83
N THR A 8 -4.66 -6.50 20.81
CA THR A 8 -5.05 -7.90 20.83
C THR A 8 -6.02 -8.23 19.70
N LYS A 9 -6.99 -7.33 19.40
CA LYS A 9 -7.90 -7.50 18.26
C LYS A 9 -7.16 -7.44 16.92
N LEU A 10 -6.23 -6.51 16.75
CA LEU A 10 -5.39 -6.42 15.55
C LEU A 10 -4.53 -7.66 15.38
N LEU A 11 -3.92 -8.16 16.46
CA LEU A 11 -3.13 -9.39 16.45
C LEU A 11 -4.00 -10.62 16.11
N GLN A 12 -5.20 -10.71 16.69
CA GLN A 12 -6.16 -11.77 16.37
C GLN A 12 -6.59 -11.74 14.91
N LEU A 13 -6.89 -10.55 14.37
CA LEU A 13 -7.23 -10.38 12.96
C LEU A 13 -6.06 -10.78 12.06
N LEU A 14 -4.84 -10.33 12.38
CA LEU A 14 -3.63 -10.69 11.65
C LEU A 14 -3.42 -12.21 11.65
N CYS A 15 -3.53 -12.84 12.82
CA CYS A 15 -3.41 -14.29 12.97
C CYS A 15 -4.45 -15.03 12.12
N LEU A 16 -5.71 -14.56 12.14
CA LEU A 16 -6.79 -15.14 11.34
C LEU A 16 -6.53 -15.00 9.83
N ILE A 17 -6.05 -13.84 9.38
CA ILE A 17 -5.67 -13.63 7.98
C ILE A 17 -4.53 -14.61 7.61
N THR A 18 -3.51 -14.73 8.45
CA THR A 18 -2.38 -15.64 8.21
C THR A 18 -2.80 -17.10 8.15
N THR A 19 -3.69 -17.56 9.04
CA THR A 19 -4.18 -18.95 9.01
C THR A 19 -5.00 -19.24 7.76
N VAL A 20 -5.84 -18.29 7.31
CA VAL A 20 -6.58 -18.42 6.04
C VAL A 20 -5.62 -18.51 4.85
N LEU A 21 -4.62 -17.62 4.77
CA LEU A 21 -3.59 -17.65 3.73
C LEU A 21 -2.80 -18.96 3.71
N ALA A 22 -2.40 -19.46 4.89
CA ALA A 22 -1.70 -20.74 5.01
C ALA A 22 -2.58 -21.90 4.53
N THR A 23 -3.88 -21.88 4.84
CA THR A 23 -4.84 -22.91 4.40
C THR A 23 -5.02 -22.90 2.89
N ILE A 24 -5.16 -21.72 2.27
CA ILE A 24 -5.24 -21.57 0.81
C ILE A 24 -3.96 -22.07 0.14
N PHE A 25 -2.80 -21.79 0.74
CA PHE A 25 -1.51 -22.24 0.22
C PHE A 25 -1.36 -23.76 0.29
N LEU A 26 -1.70 -24.38 1.43
CA LEU A 26 -1.72 -25.84 1.58
C LEU A 26 -2.69 -26.50 0.61
N TRP A 27 -3.86 -25.91 0.37
CA TRP A 27 -4.80 -26.37 -0.64
C TRP A 27 -4.18 -26.31 -2.04
N GLY A 28 -3.53 -25.21 -2.39
CA GLY A 28 -2.83 -25.06 -3.67
C GLY A 28 -1.72 -26.09 -3.88
N GLN A 29 -1.04 -26.54 -2.82
CA GLN A 29 -0.02 -27.60 -2.90
C GLN A 29 -0.60 -29.00 -3.12
N MET A 30 -1.85 -29.24 -2.72
CA MET A 30 -2.54 -30.52 -2.95
C MET A 30 -3.03 -30.68 -4.39
N LEU A 31 -3.06 -29.59 -5.17
CA LEU A 31 -3.35 -29.63 -6.62
C LEU A 31 -2.11 -30.05 -7.42
N ARG A 32 -2.34 -30.53 -8.65
CA ARG A 32 -1.25 -30.75 -9.61
C ARG A 32 -0.44 -29.46 -9.79
N PHE A 33 0.87 -29.61 -9.95
CA PHE A 33 1.84 -28.49 -9.92
C PHE A 33 1.46 -27.31 -10.84
N GLU A 34 0.99 -27.58 -12.06
CA GLU A 34 0.60 -26.56 -13.04
C GLU A 34 -0.71 -25.83 -12.67
N ASP A 35 -1.71 -26.58 -12.19
CA ASP A 35 -3.00 -26.05 -11.75
C ASP A 35 -2.84 -25.23 -10.46
N GLY A 36 -2.04 -25.72 -9.52
CA GLY A 36 -1.71 -25.03 -8.27
C GLY A 36 -1.00 -23.69 -8.52
N LYS A 37 -0.04 -23.64 -9.45
CA LYS A 37 0.65 -22.40 -9.84
C LYS A 37 -0.33 -21.36 -10.41
N THR A 38 -1.24 -21.78 -11.28
CA THR A 38 -2.24 -20.89 -11.90
C THR A 38 -3.25 -20.40 -10.88
N PHE A 39 -3.72 -21.28 -9.99
CA PHE A 39 -4.65 -20.93 -8.91
C PHE A 39 -4.04 -19.92 -7.94
N ILE A 40 -2.83 -20.19 -7.41
CA ILE A 40 -2.13 -19.26 -6.50
C ILE A 40 -1.87 -17.92 -7.19
N GLY A 41 -1.44 -17.94 -8.46
CA GLY A 41 -1.20 -16.73 -9.24
C GLY A 41 -2.48 -15.88 -9.42
N SER A 42 -3.63 -16.53 -9.61
CA SER A 42 -4.93 -15.86 -9.73
C SER A 42 -5.42 -15.26 -8.41
N VAL A 43 -5.27 -16.00 -7.31
CA VAL A 43 -5.61 -15.48 -5.97
C VAL A 43 -4.72 -14.29 -5.61
N ALA A 44 -3.42 -14.38 -5.89
CA ALA A 44 -2.47 -13.30 -5.66
C ALA A 44 -2.80 -12.06 -6.49
N SER A 45 -3.08 -12.21 -7.79
CA SER A 45 -3.42 -11.09 -8.66
C SER A 45 -4.74 -10.42 -8.27
N CYS A 46 -5.75 -11.20 -7.87
CA CYS A 46 -7.01 -10.69 -7.37
C CYS A 46 -6.82 -9.90 -6.07
N SER A 47 -6.11 -10.48 -5.10
CA SER A 47 -5.79 -9.80 -3.83
C SER A 47 -5.04 -8.48 -4.06
N GLN A 48 -4.07 -8.49 -4.98
CA GLN A 48 -3.28 -7.30 -5.30
C GLN A 48 -4.10 -6.24 -6.04
N THR A 49 -5.04 -6.65 -6.89
CA THR A 49 -5.99 -5.74 -7.55
C THR A 49 -6.88 -5.05 -6.52
N ILE A 50 -7.42 -5.80 -5.56
CA ILE A 50 -8.21 -5.22 -4.45
C ILE A 50 -7.33 -4.26 -3.62
N GLY A 51 -6.09 -4.65 -3.33
CA GLY A 51 -5.11 -3.81 -2.65
C GLY A 51 -4.86 -2.48 -3.37
N SER A 52 -4.77 -2.50 -4.71
CA SER A 52 -4.50 -1.30 -5.52
C SER A 52 -5.60 -0.23 -5.40
N LEU A 53 -6.85 -0.61 -5.08
CA LEU A 53 -7.93 0.36 -4.84
C LEU A 53 -7.62 1.28 -3.65
N ALA A 54 -6.96 0.75 -2.62
CA ALA A 54 -6.53 1.56 -1.48
C ALA A 54 -5.50 2.62 -1.91
N TYR A 55 -4.54 2.24 -2.76
CA TYR A 55 -3.55 3.17 -3.30
C TYR A 55 -4.19 4.22 -4.21
N LEU A 56 -5.15 3.83 -5.04
CA LEU A 56 -5.90 4.76 -5.89
C LEU A 56 -6.66 5.79 -5.04
N PHE A 57 -7.26 5.36 -3.93
CA PHE A 57 -7.90 6.27 -2.97
C PHE A 57 -6.90 7.24 -2.33
N LEU A 58 -5.71 6.77 -1.95
CA LEU A 58 -4.64 7.60 -1.38
C LEU A 58 -4.15 8.65 -2.39
N ILE A 59 -3.95 8.27 -3.65
CA ILE A 59 -3.60 9.18 -4.76
C ILE A 59 -4.69 10.23 -4.95
N HIS A 60 -5.96 9.81 -5.03
CA HIS A 60 -7.09 10.74 -5.17
C HIS A 60 -7.16 11.73 -4.00
N ARG A 61 -6.92 11.25 -2.77
CA ARG A 61 -6.86 12.09 -1.58
C ARG A 61 -5.68 13.06 -1.61
N ALA A 62 -4.49 12.62 -2.04
CA ALA A 62 -3.31 13.47 -2.19
C ALA A 62 -3.57 14.62 -3.18
N ILE A 63 -4.18 14.32 -4.33
CA ILE A 63 -4.55 15.33 -5.33
C ILE A 63 -5.54 16.35 -4.75
N LYS A 64 -6.60 15.86 -4.09
CA LYS A 64 -7.66 16.72 -3.54
C LYS A 64 -7.14 17.62 -2.42
N GLN A 65 -6.27 17.11 -1.55
CA GLN A 65 -5.74 17.83 -0.40
C GLN A 65 -4.49 18.66 -0.73
N LYS A 66 -3.84 18.41 -1.88
CA LYS A 66 -2.55 19.00 -2.30
C LYS A 66 -1.43 18.86 -1.24
N VAL A 67 -1.52 17.86 -0.37
CA VAL A 67 -0.61 17.56 0.75
C VAL A 67 -0.51 16.05 0.93
N ILE A 68 0.65 15.52 1.32
CA ILE A 68 0.92 14.06 1.50
C ILE A 68 1.49 13.76 2.89
N ASP A 69 0.89 14.34 3.94
CA ASP A 69 1.35 14.14 5.33
C ASP A 69 0.80 12.83 5.95
N PHE A 70 -0.13 12.17 5.25
CA PHE A 70 -0.83 10.98 5.77
C PHE A 70 -0.11 9.66 5.45
N ILE A 71 0.95 9.67 4.63
CA ILE A 71 1.67 8.46 4.23
C ILE A 71 3.16 8.63 4.52
N PRO A 72 3.80 7.68 5.22
CA PRO A 72 5.26 7.69 5.39
C PRO A 72 5.97 7.40 4.07
N PHE A 73 6.81 8.33 3.61
CA PHE A 73 7.61 8.19 2.38
C PHE A 73 8.39 6.86 2.33
N GLY A 74 9.01 6.47 3.46
CA GLY A 74 9.81 5.24 3.53
C GLY A 74 9.02 3.98 3.19
N SER A 75 7.75 3.89 3.59
CA SER A 75 6.91 2.73 3.26
C SER A 75 6.59 2.66 1.76
N VAL A 76 6.34 3.80 1.11
CA VAL A 76 6.06 3.85 -0.33
C VAL A 76 7.31 3.56 -1.15
N ALA A 77 8.47 4.09 -0.76
CA ALA A 77 9.74 3.82 -1.43
C ALA A 77 10.11 2.33 -1.36
N LEU A 78 9.94 1.70 -0.18
CA LEU A 78 10.19 0.27 -0.03
C LEU A 78 9.20 -0.58 -0.84
N ALA A 79 7.91 -0.22 -0.84
CA ALA A 79 6.90 -0.89 -1.65
C ALA A 79 7.24 -0.84 -3.15
N TRP A 80 7.68 0.33 -3.63
CA TRP A 80 8.09 0.50 -5.02
C TRP A 80 9.30 -0.39 -5.39
N VAL A 81 10.33 -0.46 -4.54
CA VAL A 81 11.50 -1.33 -4.75
C VAL A 81 11.10 -2.81 -4.79
N LEU A 82 10.21 -3.24 -3.89
CA LEU A 82 9.66 -4.59 -3.89
C LEU A 82 8.82 -4.87 -5.15
N GLY A 83 8.07 -3.87 -5.62
CA GLY A 83 7.34 -3.92 -6.89
C GLY A 83 8.26 -4.17 -8.08
N VAL A 84 9.35 -3.40 -8.19
CA VAL A 84 10.38 -3.59 -9.22
C VAL A 84 10.97 -4.99 -9.18
N HIS A 85 11.35 -5.48 -7.99
CA HIS A 85 11.91 -6.83 -7.84
C HIS A 85 10.92 -7.91 -8.31
N THR A 86 9.65 -7.76 -7.96
CA THR A 86 8.58 -8.70 -8.34
C THR A 86 8.30 -8.68 -9.84
N VAL A 87 8.34 -7.51 -10.47
CA VAL A 87 8.21 -7.37 -11.94
C VAL A 87 9.37 -8.06 -12.66
N ILE A 88 10.62 -7.84 -12.22
CA ILE A 88 11.81 -8.50 -12.79
C ILE A 88 11.70 -10.03 -12.65
N TYR A 89 11.30 -10.50 -11.48
CA TYR A 89 11.05 -11.93 -11.23
C TYR A 89 9.95 -12.50 -12.15
N SER A 90 8.86 -11.75 -12.35
CA SER A 90 7.75 -12.14 -13.24
C SER A 90 8.19 -12.31 -14.69
N ILE A 91 9.08 -11.43 -15.16
CA ILE A 91 9.70 -11.54 -16.49
C ILE A 91 10.55 -12.81 -16.59
N GLY A 92 11.39 -13.07 -15.57
CA GLY A 92 12.25 -14.25 -15.53
C GLY A 92 11.50 -15.59 -15.62
N ILE A 93 10.31 -15.67 -15.00
CA ILE A 93 9.47 -16.88 -15.02
C ILE A 93 8.45 -16.88 -16.16
N ARG A 94 8.43 -15.82 -16.98
CA ARG A 94 7.49 -15.62 -18.11
C ARG A 94 6.02 -15.76 -17.69
N ASN A 95 5.67 -15.30 -16.48
CA ASN A 95 4.30 -15.35 -15.99
C ASN A 95 3.59 -14.01 -16.25
N ILE A 96 2.80 -13.97 -17.33
CA ILE A 96 2.11 -12.77 -17.80
C ILE A 96 1.07 -12.27 -16.77
N HIS A 97 0.37 -13.17 -16.09
CA HIS A 97 -0.63 -12.79 -15.07
C HIS A 97 0.02 -12.09 -13.88
N LEU A 98 1.16 -12.60 -13.41
CA LEU A 98 1.92 -11.98 -12.33
C LEU A 98 2.49 -10.62 -12.77
N LEU A 99 2.97 -10.55 -14.02
CA LEU A 99 3.58 -9.36 -14.59
C LEU A 99 2.59 -8.19 -14.70
N ILE A 100 1.39 -8.44 -15.23
CA ILE A 100 0.39 -7.38 -15.43
C ILE A 100 -0.08 -6.82 -14.08
N ALA A 101 -0.38 -7.68 -13.10
CA ALA A 101 -0.85 -7.25 -11.79
C ALA A 101 0.24 -6.46 -11.04
N ASN A 102 1.46 -6.98 -10.97
CA ASN A 102 2.57 -6.33 -10.27
C ASN A 102 3.08 -5.08 -11.00
N GLY A 103 3.08 -5.10 -12.33
CA GLY A 103 3.44 -3.93 -13.15
C GLY A 103 2.48 -2.76 -12.92
N THR A 104 1.18 -3.03 -12.87
CA THR A 104 0.16 -2.00 -12.57
C THR A 104 0.37 -1.42 -11.18
N PHE A 105 0.66 -2.27 -10.19
CA PHE A 105 0.92 -1.85 -8.82
C PHE A 105 2.19 -1.00 -8.70
N MET A 106 3.27 -1.40 -9.38
CA MET A 106 4.52 -0.66 -9.44
C MET A 106 4.33 0.74 -10.05
N VAL A 107 3.47 0.89 -11.06
CA VAL A 107 3.13 2.19 -11.65
C VAL A 107 2.37 3.06 -10.66
N LEU A 108 1.40 2.51 -9.92
CA LEU A 108 0.65 3.26 -8.90
C LEU A 108 1.56 3.72 -7.75
N ASP A 109 2.42 2.84 -7.25
CA ASP A 109 3.41 3.19 -6.22
C ASP A 109 4.39 4.25 -6.74
N GLY A 110 4.80 4.15 -8.00
CA GLY A 110 5.65 5.14 -8.66
C GLY A 110 4.99 6.51 -8.78
N LEU A 111 3.70 6.55 -9.13
CA LEU A 111 2.92 7.80 -9.13
C LEU A 111 2.85 8.41 -7.74
N LEU A 112 2.55 7.61 -6.72
CA LEU A 112 2.47 8.08 -5.35
C LEU A 112 3.83 8.61 -4.87
N LEU A 113 4.92 7.94 -5.24
CA LEU A 113 6.29 8.36 -4.97
C LEU A 113 6.61 9.69 -5.66
N LEU A 114 6.21 9.87 -6.92
CA LEU A 114 6.36 11.14 -7.64
C LEU A 114 5.57 12.28 -6.97
N MET A 115 4.38 11.99 -6.45
CA MET A 115 3.58 12.98 -5.75
C MET A 115 4.28 13.54 -4.51
N PHE A 116 5.13 12.77 -3.80
CA PHE A 116 5.95 13.30 -2.70
C PHE A 116 6.95 14.37 -3.13
N PHE A 117 7.39 14.37 -4.39
CA PHE A 117 8.28 15.40 -4.92
C PHE A 117 7.52 16.64 -5.41
N ILE A 118 6.24 16.49 -5.76
CA ILE A 118 5.41 17.58 -6.30
C ILE A 118 4.66 18.33 -5.19
N TYR A 119 4.07 17.60 -4.24
CA TYR A 119 3.25 18.19 -3.20
C TYR A 119 4.03 18.41 -1.90
N PRO A 120 3.85 19.55 -1.22
CA PRO A 120 4.52 19.82 0.03
C PRO A 120 4.07 18.84 1.11
N THR A 121 5.02 18.28 1.86
CA THR A 121 4.76 17.37 2.99
C THR A 121 4.14 18.10 4.19
N LYS A 122 4.21 19.44 4.24
CA LYS A 122 3.68 20.27 5.32
C LYS A 122 2.67 21.27 4.77
N ALA A 123 1.48 21.32 5.34
CA ALA A 123 0.55 22.43 5.11
C ALA A 123 1.25 23.76 5.47
N PRO A 124 1.12 24.82 4.65
CA PRO A 124 1.75 26.10 4.96
C PRO A 124 1.25 26.58 6.33
N LYS A 125 2.17 26.84 7.25
CA LYS A 125 1.85 27.47 8.53
C LYS A 125 1.31 28.86 8.22
N THR A 126 0.00 29.06 8.26
CA THR A 126 -0.58 30.39 8.31
C THR A 126 0.05 31.09 9.51
N LYS A 127 0.91 32.09 9.26
CA LYS A 127 1.40 32.98 10.31
C LYS A 127 0.18 33.71 10.86
N LEU A 128 -0.39 33.21 11.96
CA LEU A 128 -1.33 33.97 12.77
C LEU A 128 -0.52 35.00 13.54
N ASN A 129 -0.14 36.10 12.88
CA ASN A 129 0.48 37.24 13.51
C ASN A 129 -0.64 38.19 13.99
N ASN A 130 -1.45 37.73 14.94
CA ASN A 130 -2.33 38.61 15.69
C ASN A 130 -1.49 39.25 16.80
N SER A 131 -0.67 40.23 16.42
CA SER A 131 -0.18 41.23 17.36
C SER A 131 -1.40 42.00 17.88
N PHE A 132 -1.88 41.62 19.06
CA PHE A 132 -2.84 42.39 19.83
C PHE A 132 -2.30 43.83 19.98
N PRO A 133 -3.10 44.88 19.71
CA PRO A 133 -2.72 46.23 20.11
C PRO A 133 -2.79 46.27 21.64
N SER A 134 -1.65 46.44 22.29
CA SER A 134 -1.59 46.78 23.71
C SER A 134 -2.21 48.16 23.88
N THR A 135 -3.47 48.18 24.31
CA THR A 135 -4.15 49.39 24.79
C THR A 135 -3.41 49.94 26.00
N SER A 136 -3.09 51.23 25.89
CA SER A 136 -2.72 52.18 26.93
C SER A 136 -3.45 51.99 28.26
N ILE A 137 -2.68 51.97 29.36
CA ILE A 137 -2.92 52.74 30.60
C ILE A 137 -1.57 53.18 31.13
#